data_AF-A0A851ZQE4-F1
#
_entry.id   AF-A0A851ZQE4-F1
#
_cell.length_a   1.000
_cell.length_b   1.000
_cell.length_c   1.000
_cell.angle_alpha   90.00
_cell.angle_beta   90.00
_cell.angle_gamma   90.00
#
_symmetry.space_group_name_H-M   'P 1'
#
loop_
_entity.id
_entity.type
_entity.pdbx_description
1 polymer ?
#
loop_
_entity_poly.entity_id
_entity_poly.type
_entity_poly.pdbx_seq_one_letter_code
_entity_poly.pdbx_strand_id
1 'polypeptide(L)'
;MAEPGGPMRLKEWLIAQIDSGRYPGLRWENRHRTLFRIPWKHAAKQDYRQHQDAALFKAWAIYKGKYHEGTDKADPSTWKTRLRCALNKSTDFQEVPERSQLDISEPYKVYQIVSDGARDAGTRSPPQGSATGTPEEESQKGMMETCHVPWEQLPMSLYHRVYLGSGYHVRGLFYGWNPTHGHLLPRHPSYLPVEDVNHSDCWLHVRLYYCDVLVKEVTTRTAEGCRITSRAVPADSEHLYGPSCMEQIELPPPRALGGSGRVAGMTDVLERLLAHLERGVLLWVAPEGVFMKRQCQGRVYWNGPLAPHRDWPNKLEREKTYKLLDTQQFLQQLRGYLSQGQPTPQYQIHLCFGEEYPTSAGHNFQKLIMAHVEPVFARELFHHAQRMGPTLLRDSPQSCTPGTSSHIIRVLKQLCQP
;
A
#
# COMPACT_ATOMS: atom_id res chain seq x y z
N MET A 1 3.23 37.19 -34.94
CA MET A 1 3.80 36.11 -34.12
C MET A 1 3.24 36.31 -32.73
N ALA A 2 2.45 35.35 -32.22
CA ALA A 2 1.78 35.50 -30.93
C ALA A 2 2.76 35.15 -29.79
N GLU A 3 2.81 36.02 -28.79
CA GLU A 3 3.56 35.87 -27.53
C GLU A 3 3.37 34.48 -26.91
N PRO A 4 4.43 33.85 -26.35
CA PRO A 4 4.31 32.57 -25.66
C PRO A 4 3.61 32.79 -24.33
N GLY A 5 2.31 32.49 -24.29
CA GLY A 5 1.53 32.48 -23.05
C GLY A 5 2.26 31.68 -21.98
N GLY A 6 2.31 32.22 -20.76
CA GLY A 6 3.01 31.61 -19.63
C GLY A 6 2.62 30.15 -19.38
N PRO A 7 3.39 29.40 -18.58
CA PRO A 7 3.19 27.97 -18.39
C PRO A 7 1.78 27.66 -17.87
N MET A 8 0.92 27.19 -18.77
CA MET A 8 -0.44 26.73 -18.46
C MET A 8 -0.38 25.61 -17.43
N ARG A 9 -1.33 25.64 -16.47
CA ARG A 9 -1.49 24.59 -15.46
C ARG A 9 -2.00 23.31 -16.13
N LEU A 10 -1.84 22.17 -15.45
CA LEU A 10 -2.26 20.85 -15.99
C LEU A 10 -3.72 20.88 -16.47
N LYS A 11 -4.62 21.53 -15.70
CA LYS A 11 -6.04 21.70 -16.04
C LYS A 11 -6.24 22.34 -17.41
N GLU A 12 -5.70 23.54 -17.58
CA GLU A 12 -5.83 24.35 -18.81
C GLU A 12 -5.18 23.63 -19.99
N TRP A 13 -4.00 23.06 -19.78
CA TRP A 13 -3.28 22.32 -20.82
C TRP A 13 -4.09 21.13 -21.33
N LEU A 14 -4.69 20.36 -20.42
CA LEU A 14 -5.45 19.16 -20.77
C LEU A 14 -6.78 19.51 -21.44
N ILE A 15 -7.47 20.57 -20.98
CA ILE A 15 -8.66 21.12 -21.64
C ILE A 15 -8.33 21.49 -23.10
N ALA A 16 -7.23 22.23 -23.31
CA ALA A 16 -6.79 22.58 -24.66
C ALA A 16 -6.47 21.34 -25.52
N GLN A 17 -5.91 20.28 -24.93
CA GLN A 17 -5.66 19.03 -25.67
C GLN A 17 -6.95 18.31 -26.06
N ILE A 18 -7.96 18.29 -25.17
CA ILE A 18 -9.27 17.70 -25.45
C ILE A 18 -9.97 18.48 -26.57
N ASP A 19 -10.00 19.81 -26.46
CA ASP A 19 -10.64 20.69 -27.44
C ASP A 19 -9.93 20.69 -28.80
N SER A 20 -8.62 20.39 -28.83
CA SER A 20 -7.87 20.29 -30.08
C SER A 20 -8.29 19.11 -30.98
N GLY A 21 -8.93 18.08 -30.41
CA GLY A 21 -9.33 16.87 -31.16
C GLY A 21 -8.18 16.05 -31.75
N ARG A 22 -6.92 16.36 -31.43
CA ARG A 22 -5.73 15.74 -32.05
C ARG A 22 -5.43 14.32 -31.59
N TYR A 23 -6.00 13.90 -30.46
CA TYR A 23 -5.68 12.60 -29.84
C TYR A 23 -6.89 11.67 -29.93
N PRO A 24 -6.84 10.59 -30.73
CA PRO A 24 -7.95 9.66 -30.87
C PRO A 24 -8.42 9.12 -29.52
N GLY A 25 -9.71 9.25 -29.24
CA GLY A 25 -10.33 8.77 -28.01
C GLY A 25 -10.27 9.73 -26.81
N LEU A 26 -9.44 10.79 -26.84
CA LEU A 26 -9.49 11.89 -25.86
C LEU A 26 -10.66 12.82 -26.21
N ARG A 27 -11.72 12.85 -25.38
CA ARG A 27 -12.91 13.69 -25.64
C ARG A 27 -13.73 13.97 -24.38
N TRP A 28 -14.58 14.98 -24.48
CA TRP A 28 -15.66 15.23 -23.51
C TRP A 28 -16.72 14.11 -23.58
N GLU A 29 -17.18 13.67 -22.40
CA GLU A 29 -18.25 12.68 -22.23
C GLU A 29 -19.59 13.34 -21.91
N ASN A 30 -19.60 14.63 -21.57
CA ASN A 30 -20.82 15.39 -21.34
C ASN A 30 -20.80 16.78 -21.99
N ARG A 31 -21.99 17.32 -22.28
CA ARG A 31 -22.15 18.64 -22.92
C ARG A 31 -21.61 19.79 -22.06
N HIS A 32 -21.65 19.64 -20.74
CA HIS A 32 -21.17 20.64 -19.78
C HIS A 32 -19.64 20.73 -19.67
N ARG A 33 -18.89 19.89 -20.40
CA ARG A 33 -17.42 19.87 -20.38
C ARG A 33 -16.83 19.73 -18.97
N THR A 34 -17.44 18.87 -18.17
CA THR A 34 -16.95 18.53 -16.82
C THR A 34 -16.47 17.10 -16.70
N LEU A 35 -16.83 16.22 -17.64
CA LEU A 35 -16.37 14.83 -17.72
C LEU A 35 -15.66 14.61 -19.04
N PHE A 36 -14.46 14.05 -19.00
CA PHE A 36 -13.72 13.68 -20.19
C PHE A 36 -13.09 12.31 -20.00
N ARG A 37 -12.78 11.65 -21.11
CA ARG A 37 -12.09 10.36 -21.11
C ARG A 37 -10.71 10.45 -21.72
N ILE A 38 -9.79 9.64 -21.23
CA ILE A 38 -8.42 9.50 -21.73
C ILE A 38 -8.20 8.04 -22.18
N PRO A 39 -7.74 7.80 -23.42
CA PRO A 39 -7.30 6.47 -23.87
C PRO A 39 -6.23 5.88 -22.94
N TRP A 40 -6.38 4.62 -22.54
CA TRP A 40 -5.55 4.00 -21.51
C TRP A 40 -4.93 2.66 -21.91
N LYS A 41 -4.67 2.45 -23.20
CA LYS A 41 -4.10 1.21 -23.73
C LYS A 41 -2.76 0.84 -23.06
N HIS A 42 -2.56 -0.46 -22.82
CA HIS A 42 -1.33 -0.99 -22.22
C HIS A 42 -0.30 -1.27 -23.30
N ALA A 43 0.95 -0.87 -23.08
CA ALA A 43 2.05 -1.07 -24.02
C ALA A 43 2.37 -2.55 -24.30
N ALA A 44 1.93 -3.46 -23.43
CA ALA A 44 2.09 -4.91 -23.59
C ALA A 44 1.02 -5.56 -24.49
N LYS A 45 -0.02 -4.83 -24.93
CA LYS A 45 -0.99 -5.37 -25.89
C LYS A 45 -0.35 -5.47 -27.28
N GLN A 46 -0.63 -6.54 -28.02
CA GLN A 46 -0.08 -6.78 -29.37
C GLN A 46 -0.47 -5.70 -30.38
N ASP A 47 -1.62 -5.06 -30.19
CA ASP A 47 -2.17 -4.00 -31.04
C ASP A 47 -1.83 -2.58 -30.51
N TYR A 48 -0.80 -2.46 -29.68
CA TYR A 48 -0.32 -1.18 -29.16
C TYR A 48 0.46 -0.41 -30.23
N ARG A 49 -0.07 0.76 -30.63
CA ARG A 49 0.51 1.67 -31.60
C ARG A 49 1.13 2.84 -30.86
N GLN A 50 2.43 2.76 -30.58
CA GLN A 50 3.16 3.79 -29.82
C GLN A 50 2.87 5.23 -30.30
N HIS A 51 2.83 5.47 -31.61
CA HIS A 51 2.60 6.81 -32.15
C HIS A 51 1.19 7.36 -31.86
N GLN A 52 0.17 6.51 -31.69
CA GLN A 52 -1.21 6.92 -31.39
C GLN A 52 -1.50 6.81 -29.89
N ASP A 53 -1.23 5.64 -29.32
CA ASP A 53 -1.58 5.30 -27.94
C ASP A 53 -0.69 6.00 -26.91
N ALA A 54 0.51 6.45 -27.32
CA ALA A 54 1.38 7.26 -26.47
C ALA A 54 1.30 8.76 -26.76
N ALA A 55 0.53 9.19 -27.77
CA ALA A 55 0.59 10.56 -28.32
C ALA A 55 0.33 11.64 -27.26
N LEU A 56 -0.75 11.49 -26.47
CA LEU A 56 -1.08 12.42 -25.40
C LEU A 56 -0.01 12.46 -24.31
N PHE A 57 0.49 11.29 -23.92
CA PHE A 57 1.52 11.17 -22.88
C PHE A 57 2.85 11.79 -23.33
N LYS A 58 3.23 11.54 -24.59
CA LYS A 58 4.39 12.16 -25.24
C LYS A 58 4.25 13.68 -25.26
N ALA A 59 3.10 14.20 -25.66
CA ALA A 59 2.84 15.63 -25.69
C ALA A 59 2.96 16.29 -24.30
N TRP A 60 2.48 15.62 -23.25
CA TRP A 60 2.69 16.09 -21.87
C TRP A 60 4.17 16.10 -21.47
N ALA A 61 4.93 15.07 -21.86
CA ALA A 61 6.36 15.00 -21.57
C ALA A 61 7.17 16.11 -22.28
N ILE A 62 6.83 16.40 -23.54
CA ILE A 62 7.39 17.52 -24.31
C ILE A 62 7.03 18.85 -23.65
N TYR A 63 5.75 19.05 -23.32
CA TYR A 63 5.27 20.29 -22.69
C TYR A 63 5.95 20.58 -21.35
N LYS A 64 6.26 19.55 -20.56
CA LYS A 64 7.00 19.69 -19.30
C LYS A 64 8.53 19.77 -19.47
N GLY A 65 9.03 19.78 -20.70
CA GLY A 65 10.47 19.81 -21.00
C GLY A 65 11.22 18.57 -20.51
N LYS A 66 10.53 17.42 -20.41
CA LYS A 66 11.10 16.16 -19.91
C LYS A 66 11.33 15.12 -21.01
N TYR A 67 11.15 15.52 -22.27
CA TYR A 67 11.43 14.74 -23.47
C TYR A 67 11.63 15.68 -24.66
N HIS A 68 12.72 15.50 -25.42
CA HIS A 68 13.01 16.22 -26.66
C HIS A 68 12.93 15.25 -27.83
N GLU A 69 12.02 15.52 -28.76
CA GLU A 69 11.81 14.69 -29.94
C GLU A 69 13.04 14.73 -30.85
N GLY A 70 13.51 13.55 -31.28
CA GLY A 70 14.70 13.40 -32.12
C GLY A 70 16.02 13.27 -31.34
N THR A 71 16.08 13.74 -30.09
CA THR A 71 17.29 13.66 -29.24
C THR A 71 17.17 12.54 -28.20
N ASP A 72 16.04 12.47 -27.50
CA ASP A 72 15.84 11.53 -26.42
C ASP A 72 15.23 10.20 -26.93
N LYS A 73 15.65 9.08 -26.32
CA LYS A 73 15.06 7.77 -26.59
C LYS A 73 13.60 7.76 -26.12
N ALA A 74 12.69 7.30 -26.99
CA ALA A 74 11.27 7.24 -26.67
C ALA A 74 10.98 6.23 -25.56
N ASP A 75 10.24 6.66 -24.53
CA ASP A 75 9.78 5.81 -23.41
C ASP A 75 8.31 6.11 -23.07
N PRO A 76 7.37 5.44 -23.77
CA PRO A 76 5.93 5.59 -23.52
C PRO A 76 5.50 5.29 -22.08
N SER A 77 6.18 4.35 -21.40
CA SER A 77 5.86 3.94 -20.04
C SER A 77 6.17 5.06 -19.04
N THR A 78 7.31 5.72 -19.20
CA THR A 78 7.69 6.89 -18.40
C THR A 78 6.75 8.08 -18.65
N TRP A 79 6.40 8.35 -19.92
CA TRP A 79 5.47 9.43 -20.25
C TRP A 79 4.08 9.22 -19.63
N LYS A 80 3.53 8.00 -19.76
CA LYS A 80 2.23 7.63 -19.16
C LYS A 80 2.26 7.74 -17.64
N THR A 81 3.34 7.31 -17.01
CA THR A 81 3.53 7.43 -15.55
C THR A 81 3.53 8.88 -15.10
N ARG A 82 4.23 9.78 -15.82
CA ARG A 82 4.29 11.21 -15.49
C ARG A 82 2.93 11.89 -15.57
N LEU A 83 2.15 11.66 -16.63
CA LEU A 83 0.81 12.25 -16.74
C LEU A 83 -0.13 11.69 -15.66
N ARG A 84 -0.10 10.37 -15.40
CA ARG A 84 -0.88 9.74 -14.32
C ARG A 84 -0.57 10.36 -12.97
N CYS A 85 0.70 10.54 -12.62
CA CYS A 85 1.09 11.18 -11.36
C CYS A 85 0.64 12.65 -11.29
N ALA A 86 0.64 13.37 -12.41
CA ALA A 86 0.17 14.75 -12.46
C ALA A 86 -1.36 14.84 -12.23
N LEU A 87 -2.14 13.95 -12.86
CA LEU A 87 -3.59 13.84 -12.65
C LEU A 87 -3.92 13.49 -11.19
N ASN A 88 -3.27 12.46 -10.64
CA ASN A 88 -3.54 12.01 -9.26
C ASN A 88 -3.17 13.02 -8.17
N LYS A 89 -2.22 13.92 -8.45
CA LYS A 89 -1.80 14.97 -7.51
C LYS A 89 -2.61 16.25 -7.64
N SER A 90 -3.34 16.43 -8.74
CA SER A 90 -4.08 17.65 -9.01
C SER A 90 -5.43 17.62 -8.31
N THR A 91 -5.77 18.71 -7.62
CA THR A 91 -7.10 18.91 -7.01
C THR A 91 -8.17 19.24 -8.04
N ASP A 92 -7.80 19.55 -9.27
CA ASP A 92 -8.74 19.87 -10.36
C ASP A 92 -9.42 18.64 -10.96
N PHE A 93 -8.92 17.44 -10.67
CA PHE A 93 -9.37 16.21 -11.31
C PHE A 93 -9.74 15.12 -10.30
N GLN A 94 -10.86 14.45 -10.56
CA GLN A 94 -11.28 13.25 -9.85
C GLN A 94 -11.50 12.14 -10.87
N GLU A 95 -10.87 10.97 -10.68
CA GLU A 95 -11.15 9.80 -11.52
C GLU A 95 -12.56 9.29 -11.21
N VAL A 96 -13.30 8.87 -12.25
CA VAL A 96 -14.65 8.28 -12.14
C VAL A 96 -14.57 6.83 -12.63
N PRO A 97 -14.17 5.88 -11.77
CA PRO A 97 -13.94 4.48 -12.17
C PRO A 97 -15.17 3.80 -12.75
N GLU A 98 -16.37 4.16 -12.27
CA GLU A 98 -17.64 3.56 -12.68
C GLU A 98 -17.96 3.83 -14.16
N ARG A 99 -17.36 4.88 -14.74
CA ARG A 99 -17.53 5.24 -16.16
C ARG A 99 -16.34 4.82 -17.03
N SER A 100 -15.27 4.31 -16.41
CA SER A 100 -14.06 3.86 -17.11
C SER A 100 -14.26 2.44 -17.66
N GLN A 101 -13.73 2.16 -18.85
CA GLN A 101 -13.80 0.84 -19.48
C GLN A 101 -12.38 0.40 -19.87
N LEU A 102 -11.86 -0.64 -19.21
CA LEU A 102 -10.48 -1.11 -19.41
C LEU A 102 -10.39 -2.47 -20.10
N ASP A 103 -11.51 -3.17 -20.21
CA ASP A 103 -11.70 -4.52 -20.73
C ASP A 103 -12.09 -4.55 -22.23
N ILE A 104 -12.28 -3.40 -22.85
CA ILE A 104 -12.59 -3.26 -24.29
C ILE A 104 -11.33 -3.18 -25.17
N SER A 105 -11.52 -3.22 -26.50
CA SER A 105 -10.43 -3.10 -27.48
C SER A 105 -9.66 -1.79 -27.35
N GLU A 106 -10.39 -0.69 -27.21
CA GLU A 106 -9.87 0.68 -27.03
C GLU A 106 -10.18 1.19 -25.61
N PRO A 107 -9.39 0.77 -24.60
CA PRO A 107 -9.68 1.05 -23.20
C PRO A 107 -9.50 2.53 -22.89
N TYR A 108 -10.30 3.07 -21.97
CA TYR A 108 -10.23 4.46 -21.54
C TYR A 108 -10.57 4.63 -20.06
N LYS A 109 -10.07 5.73 -19.48
CA LYS A 109 -10.40 6.19 -18.13
C LYS A 109 -11.17 7.49 -18.18
N VAL A 110 -12.16 7.65 -17.30
CA VAL A 110 -12.98 8.88 -17.20
C VAL A 110 -12.54 9.70 -16.00
N TYR A 111 -12.42 11.01 -16.22
CA TYR A 111 -12.07 12.00 -15.20
C TYR A 111 -13.11 13.11 -15.19
N GLN A 112 -13.42 13.59 -13.99
CA GLN A 112 -14.25 14.76 -13.74
C GLN A 112 -13.39 15.95 -13.36
N ILE A 113 -13.70 17.11 -13.92
CA ILE A 113 -13.13 18.39 -13.51
C ILE A 113 -13.89 18.88 -12.28
N VAL A 114 -13.17 19.02 -11.17
CA VAL A 114 -13.70 19.62 -9.95
C VAL A 114 -13.60 21.14 -10.09
N SER A 115 -14.74 21.82 -9.95
CA SER A 115 -14.79 23.28 -9.89
C SER A 115 -14.70 23.72 -8.43
N ASP A 116 -13.91 24.74 -8.11
CA ASP A 116 -13.69 25.27 -6.75
C ASP A 116 -14.96 25.88 -6.09
N GLY A 117 -16.13 25.76 -6.69
CA GLY A 117 -17.35 26.51 -6.32
C GLY A 117 -18.54 25.69 -5.82
N ALA A 118 -18.37 24.44 -5.37
CA ALA A 118 -19.51 23.62 -4.90
C ALA A 118 -19.25 22.90 -3.57
N ARG A 119 -18.55 23.55 -2.64
CA ARG A 119 -18.66 23.24 -1.21
C ARG A 119 -19.71 24.14 -0.56
N ASP A 120 -20.95 24.05 -1.05
CA ASP A 120 -22.11 24.45 -0.26
C ASP A 120 -23.38 23.85 -0.89
N ALA A 121 -23.79 22.69 -0.36
CA ALA A 121 -25.14 22.15 -0.48
C ALA A 121 -25.29 21.02 0.54
N GLY A 122 -25.34 21.41 1.82
CA GLY A 122 -25.89 20.56 2.85
C GLY A 122 -27.33 20.16 2.52
N THR A 123 -27.64 18.91 2.85
CA THR A 123 -28.95 18.38 3.23
C THR A 123 -30.15 19.31 3.05
N ARG A 124 -31.10 18.96 2.17
CA ARG A 124 -32.50 19.31 2.37
C ARG A 124 -33.47 18.40 1.61
N SER A 125 -34.23 17.63 2.38
CA SER A 125 -35.62 17.24 2.11
C SER A 125 -36.55 18.48 2.23
N PRO A 126 -37.83 18.41 1.82
CA PRO A 126 -38.58 19.49 1.13
C PRO A 126 -39.13 20.62 2.03
N PRO A 127 -39.66 21.73 1.43
CA PRO A 127 -39.85 23.00 2.13
C PRO A 127 -41.25 23.12 2.78
N GLN A 128 -41.30 23.79 3.94
CA GLN A 128 -42.50 24.47 4.44
C GLN A 128 -42.15 25.89 4.93
N GLY A 129 -42.84 26.86 4.34
CA GLY A 129 -43.40 28.09 4.93
C GLY A 129 -42.62 28.93 5.95
N SER A 130 -42.21 30.12 5.47
CA SER A 130 -42.53 31.46 6.01
C SER A 130 -41.93 31.98 7.34
N ALA A 131 -41.30 33.17 7.18
CA ALA A 131 -41.50 34.42 7.95
C ALA A 131 -40.41 34.91 8.94
N THR A 132 -39.68 35.94 8.49
CA THR A 132 -39.32 37.24 9.14
C THR A 132 -38.44 37.33 10.41
N GLY A 133 -37.39 38.17 10.34
CA GLY A 133 -36.86 38.96 11.47
C GLY A 133 -35.32 39.01 11.64
N THR A 134 -34.70 40.12 11.25
CA THR A 134 -33.32 40.62 11.52
C THR A 134 -33.16 41.24 12.93
N PRO A 135 -32.00 41.79 13.37
CA PRO A 135 -30.55 41.47 13.21
C PRO A 135 -29.71 41.61 14.54
N GLU A 136 -28.37 41.61 14.42
CA GLU A 136 -27.30 42.05 15.39
C GLU A 136 -26.83 40.98 16.41
N GLU A 137 -25.54 40.72 16.68
CA GLU A 137 -24.37 41.59 16.93
C GLU A 137 -23.00 40.99 16.47
N GLU A 138 -22.03 41.91 16.40
CA GLU A 138 -20.55 41.86 16.44
C GLU A 138 -19.85 40.56 16.95
N SER A 139 -18.62 40.19 16.58
CA SER A 139 -17.39 41.00 16.53
C SER A 139 -16.18 40.20 16.00
N GLN A 140 -15.20 40.94 15.46
CA GLN A 140 -13.74 40.71 15.51
C GLN A 140 -13.05 39.61 14.67
N LYS A 141 -12.73 39.97 13.43
CA LYS A 141 -11.38 40.35 12.91
C LYS A 141 -10.12 39.69 13.52
N GLY A 142 -9.34 39.06 12.64
CA GLY A 142 -7.87 38.88 12.69
C GLY A 142 -7.37 38.22 11.39
N MET A 143 -7.13 38.98 10.32
CA MET A 143 -5.80 39.46 9.86
C MET A 143 -4.82 38.29 9.58
N MET A 144 -4.70 37.85 8.32
CA MET A 144 -3.63 38.19 7.34
C MET A 144 -2.28 37.57 7.77
N GLU A 145 -1.57 36.77 6.98
CA GLU A 145 -0.94 37.21 5.74
C GLU A 145 -0.56 36.02 4.83
N THR A 146 -0.99 36.14 3.57
CA THR A 146 -0.33 35.62 2.38
C THR A 146 1.06 36.21 2.21
N CYS A 147 2.02 35.40 1.74
CA CYS A 147 3.04 35.85 0.78
C CYS A 147 3.33 34.75 -0.24
N HIS A 148 2.92 35.00 -1.49
CA HIS A 148 3.63 34.58 -2.70
C HIS A 148 5.08 35.12 -2.61
N VAL A 149 6.13 34.59 -3.25
CA VAL A 149 6.38 34.48 -4.71
C VAL A 149 7.56 33.47 -4.98
N PRO A 150 8.17 33.34 -6.19
CA PRO A 150 8.09 32.14 -7.05
C PRO A 150 9.43 31.41 -7.31
N TRP A 151 9.33 30.31 -8.05
CA TRP A 151 10.42 29.46 -8.55
C TRP A 151 11.50 30.18 -9.35
N GLU A 152 12.77 29.82 -9.12
CA GLU A 152 13.61 29.27 -10.19
C GLU A 152 14.88 28.53 -9.66
N GLN A 153 15.23 27.46 -10.39
CA GLN A 153 16.55 26.81 -10.48
C GLN A 153 17.03 25.93 -9.32
N LEU A 154 16.91 24.60 -9.51
CA LEU A 154 17.73 23.59 -8.83
C LEU A 154 18.44 22.71 -9.87
N PRO A 155 19.78 22.65 -9.86
CA PRO A 155 20.54 21.52 -10.35
C PRO A 155 20.61 20.41 -9.29
N MET A 156 20.93 19.22 -9.80
CA MET A 156 21.15 17.98 -9.08
C MET A 156 22.10 18.07 -7.88
N SER A 157 21.83 17.15 -6.95
CA SER A 157 22.74 16.56 -5.96
C SER A 157 22.93 17.28 -4.62
N LEU A 158 23.06 16.41 -3.61
CA LEU A 158 23.55 16.62 -2.25
C LEU A 158 22.49 16.90 -1.16
N TYR A 159 22.35 15.88 -0.32
CA TYR A 159 22.08 15.91 1.11
C TYR A 159 20.90 16.76 1.59
N HIS A 160 19.80 16.09 1.94
CA HIS A 160 19.00 16.56 3.06
C HIS A 160 19.74 16.25 4.36
N ARG A 161 20.58 17.21 4.73
CA ARG A 161 21.04 17.46 6.10
C ARG A 161 19.87 18.11 6.84
N VAL A 162 19.08 17.29 7.54
CA VAL A 162 18.11 17.77 8.54
C VAL A 162 18.86 17.95 9.85
N TYR A 163 19.04 19.19 10.30
CA TYR A 163 19.35 19.56 11.69
C TYR A 163 18.13 20.33 12.19
N LEU A 164 17.53 20.10 13.36
CA LEU A 164 17.98 19.45 14.59
C LEU A 164 16.77 18.97 15.40
N GLY A 165 16.91 17.80 16.00
CA GLY A 165 16.14 17.31 17.13
C GLY A 165 16.70 15.93 17.44
N SER A 166 17.41 15.77 18.56
CA SER A 166 18.14 14.55 18.93
C SER A 166 17.32 13.29 18.65
N GLY A 167 17.62 12.60 17.55
CA GLY A 167 16.82 11.53 16.99
C GLY A 167 17.69 10.30 16.81
N TYR A 168 17.86 9.56 17.90
CA TYR A 168 18.56 8.28 17.93
C TYR A 168 18.04 7.36 16.82
N HIS A 169 18.85 7.18 15.78
CA HIS A 169 18.62 6.10 14.81
C HIS A 169 19.01 4.80 15.52
N VAL A 170 18.01 3.98 15.85
CA VAL A 170 18.25 2.61 16.32
C VAL A 170 18.87 1.85 15.15
N ARG A 171 20.20 1.74 15.16
CA ARG A 171 20.98 1.04 14.14
C ARG A 171 20.95 -0.46 14.47
N GLY A 172 19.77 -1.07 14.32
CA GLY A 172 19.62 -2.52 14.24
C GLY A 172 19.94 -2.95 12.81
N LEU A 173 20.94 -3.82 12.62
CA LEU A 173 21.20 -4.46 11.34
C LEU A 173 20.15 -5.55 11.13
N PHE A 174 19.02 -5.17 10.52
CA PHE A 174 17.98 -6.09 10.07
C PHE A 174 18.34 -6.55 8.64
N TYR A 175 19.31 -7.47 8.54
CA TYR A 175 19.91 -8.08 7.33
C TYR A 175 20.37 -7.23 6.15
N GLY A 176 21.62 -7.49 5.75
CA GLY A 176 22.17 -7.15 4.44
C GLY A 176 21.84 -8.24 3.43
N TRP A 177 20.98 -7.94 2.46
CA TRP A 177 20.93 -8.64 1.18
C TRP A 177 21.03 -7.60 0.06
N ASN A 178 22.01 -7.78 -0.83
CA ASN A 178 22.26 -6.93 -1.97
C ASN A 178 21.80 -7.69 -3.23
N PRO A 179 20.91 -7.15 -4.08
CA PRO A 179 20.28 -7.90 -5.19
C PRO A 179 21.21 -8.12 -6.41
N THR A 180 22.52 -7.88 -6.29
CA THR A 180 23.47 -8.06 -7.39
C THR A 180 24.17 -9.41 -7.30
N HIS A 181 23.47 -10.50 -7.64
CA HIS A 181 24.12 -11.75 -8.01
C HIS A 181 23.56 -12.26 -9.34
N GLY A 182 23.90 -11.54 -10.39
CA GLY A 182 23.99 -12.08 -11.74
C GLY A 182 25.38 -11.74 -12.25
N HIS A 183 26.24 -12.74 -12.33
CA HIS A 183 27.30 -12.95 -13.33
C HIS A 183 28.41 -13.85 -12.77
N LEU A 184 28.53 -15.00 -13.45
CA LEU A 184 29.58 -16.01 -13.49
C LEU A 184 30.99 -15.49 -13.13
N LEU A 185 31.72 -16.22 -12.25
CA LEU A 185 33.14 -16.64 -12.33
C LEU A 185 33.59 -17.31 -10.99
N PRO A 186 34.72 -18.08 -10.97
CA PRO A 186 34.86 -19.24 -10.09
C PRO A 186 35.49 -18.96 -8.71
N ARG A 187 35.06 -19.84 -7.80
CA ARG A 187 35.38 -20.00 -6.37
C ARG A 187 36.88 -19.91 -6.03
N HIS A 188 37.19 -19.17 -4.95
CA HIS A 188 38.28 -19.52 -4.02
C HIS A 188 37.83 -19.32 -2.56
N PRO A 189 38.32 -20.13 -1.60
CA PRO A 189 37.67 -20.33 -0.31
C PRO A 189 38.34 -19.50 0.79
N SER A 190 37.58 -18.56 1.34
CA SER A 190 37.85 -17.98 2.66
C SER A 190 36.50 -17.71 3.33
N TYR A 191 35.81 -18.79 3.68
CA TYR A 191 34.65 -18.74 4.56
C TYR A 191 35.16 -18.53 5.98
N LEU A 192 35.13 -17.28 6.45
CA LEU A 192 34.90 -17.03 7.87
C LEU A 192 33.41 -17.27 8.15
N PRO A 193 33.04 -17.85 9.32
CA PRO A 193 31.65 -18.17 9.60
C PRO A 193 30.83 -16.88 9.64
N VAL A 194 29.75 -16.82 8.87
CA VAL A 194 28.69 -15.84 9.07
C VAL A 194 28.14 -16.10 10.48
N GLU A 195 28.51 -15.26 11.44
CA GLU A 195 27.96 -15.33 12.79
C GLU A 195 26.45 -15.06 12.74
N ASP A 196 25.69 -16.04 13.24
CA ASP A 196 24.27 -16.07 13.59
C ASP A 196 23.39 -14.90 13.13
N VAL A 197 22.85 -15.07 11.92
CA VAL A 197 21.55 -14.52 11.51
C VAL A 197 20.52 -15.06 12.51
N ASN A 198 20.04 -14.24 13.45
CA ASN A 198 18.87 -14.55 14.28
C ASN A 198 17.69 -14.94 13.38
N HIS A 199 17.44 -16.25 13.25
CA HIS A 199 16.59 -16.77 12.18
C HIS A 199 15.16 -16.21 12.21
N SER A 200 14.66 -15.74 13.36
CA SER A 200 13.28 -15.26 13.52
C SER A 200 12.95 -13.91 12.88
N ASP A 201 13.94 -13.12 12.43
CA ASP A 201 13.64 -11.72 12.06
C ASP A 201 12.83 -11.59 10.76
N CYS A 202 12.82 -12.63 9.92
CA CYS A 202 12.04 -12.68 8.68
C CYS A 202 10.79 -13.57 8.76
N TRP A 203 10.56 -14.21 9.90
CA TRP A 203 9.51 -15.21 10.04
C TRP A 203 8.13 -14.58 10.24
N LEU A 204 7.13 -15.24 9.65
CA LEU A 204 5.72 -14.92 9.81
C LEU A 204 5.03 -16.08 10.50
N HIS A 205 4.31 -15.78 11.56
CA HIS A 205 3.40 -16.72 12.19
C HIS A 205 2.00 -16.52 11.61
N VAL A 206 1.46 -17.55 10.96
CA VAL A 206 0.22 -17.52 10.18
C VAL A 206 -0.77 -18.53 10.75
N ARG A 207 -1.96 -18.05 11.09
CA ARG A 207 -3.12 -18.86 11.52
C ARG A 207 -4.27 -18.66 10.54
N LEU A 208 -4.79 -19.74 9.99
CA LEU A 208 -5.88 -19.73 9.02
C LEU A 208 -7.16 -20.22 9.69
N TYR A 209 -8.27 -19.54 9.44
CA TYR A 209 -9.55 -19.83 10.04
C TYR A 209 -10.64 -19.97 8.98
N TYR A 210 -11.53 -20.94 9.19
CA TYR A 210 -12.81 -21.02 8.50
C TYR A 210 -13.96 -20.83 9.47
N CYS A 211 -14.81 -19.83 9.23
CA CYS A 211 -15.91 -19.50 10.13
C CYS A 211 -15.45 -19.42 11.60
N ASP A 212 -14.36 -18.70 11.85
CA ASP A 212 -13.61 -18.58 13.12
C ASP A 212 -13.05 -19.88 13.73
N VAL A 213 -13.16 -21.03 13.05
CA VAL A 213 -12.50 -22.27 13.46
C VAL A 213 -11.08 -22.28 12.92
N LEU A 214 -10.07 -22.46 13.78
CA LEU A 214 -8.68 -22.60 13.35
C LEU A 214 -8.51 -23.88 12.54
N VAL A 215 -8.07 -23.75 11.29
CA VAL A 215 -7.89 -24.89 10.36
C VAL A 215 -6.44 -25.19 10.06
N LYS A 216 -5.53 -24.22 10.22
CA LYS A 216 -4.10 -24.40 10.00
C LYS A 216 -3.30 -23.33 10.74
N GLU A 217 -2.15 -23.72 11.29
CA GLU A 217 -1.21 -22.82 11.97
C GLU A 217 0.21 -23.17 11.53
N VAL A 218 0.96 -22.17 11.06
CA VAL A 218 2.31 -22.35 10.49
C VAL A 218 3.17 -21.16 10.86
N THR A 219 4.44 -21.41 11.20
CA THR A 219 5.47 -20.37 11.28
C THR A 219 6.42 -20.57 10.10
N THR A 220 6.50 -19.56 9.23
CA THR A 220 7.40 -19.57 8.08
C THR A 220 8.84 -19.47 8.56
N ARG A 221 9.77 -20.02 7.78
CA ARG A 221 11.19 -20.09 8.10
C ARG A 221 12.13 -19.52 7.03
N THR A 222 11.58 -19.14 5.88
CA THR A 222 12.31 -18.60 4.72
C THR A 222 12.27 -17.07 4.68
N ALA A 223 13.34 -16.46 4.19
CA ALA A 223 13.46 -15.01 4.06
C ALA A 223 12.64 -14.46 2.89
N GLU A 224 12.34 -15.33 1.92
CA GLU A 224 11.52 -15.04 0.74
C GLU A 224 10.03 -14.90 1.09
N GLY A 225 9.65 -15.30 2.31
CA GLY A 225 8.30 -15.17 2.84
C GLY A 225 7.42 -16.37 2.47
N CYS A 226 6.12 -16.16 2.38
CA CYS A 226 5.15 -17.21 2.13
C CYS A 226 4.04 -16.82 1.16
N ARG A 227 3.44 -17.84 0.55
CA ARG A 227 2.21 -17.75 -0.23
C ARG A 227 1.10 -18.49 0.47
N ILE A 228 0.00 -17.79 0.77
CA ILE A 228 -1.25 -18.43 1.17
C ILE A 228 -2.07 -18.69 -0.10
N THR A 229 -2.37 -19.95 -0.41
CA THR A 229 -3.04 -20.38 -1.64
C THR A 229 -4.01 -21.53 -1.38
N SER A 230 -5.00 -21.74 -2.25
CA SER A 230 -5.90 -22.90 -2.19
C SER A 230 -5.38 -24.15 -2.91
N ARG A 231 -4.28 -24.04 -3.66
CA ARG A 231 -3.70 -25.15 -4.41
C ARG A 231 -2.18 -25.06 -4.45
N ALA A 232 -1.53 -26.22 -4.34
CA ALA A 232 -0.10 -26.34 -4.59
C ALA A 232 0.26 -25.81 -5.99
N VAL A 233 1.23 -24.89 -6.02
CA VAL A 233 1.71 -24.26 -7.27
C VAL A 233 2.66 -25.23 -7.98
N PRO A 234 2.47 -25.49 -9.30
CA PRO A 234 3.46 -26.22 -10.10
C PRO A 234 4.80 -25.47 -10.15
N ALA A 235 5.91 -26.17 -9.90
CA ALA A 235 7.26 -25.60 -9.74
C ALA A 235 7.81 -24.86 -10.97
N ASP A 236 7.14 -25.01 -12.11
CA ASP A 236 7.54 -24.66 -13.47
C ASP A 236 6.96 -23.31 -13.96
N SER A 237 6.34 -22.51 -13.09
CA SER A 237 5.62 -21.28 -13.46
C SER A 237 5.98 -20.02 -12.62
N GLU A 238 7.27 -19.70 -12.48
CA GLU A 238 7.75 -18.55 -11.69
C GLU A 238 7.16 -17.19 -12.13
N HIS A 239 6.88 -17.00 -13.42
CA HIS A 239 6.28 -15.77 -13.92
C HIS A 239 4.83 -15.55 -13.43
N LEU A 240 4.08 -16.62 -13.18
CA LEU A 240 2.67 -16.55 -12.77
C LEU A 240 2.49 -16.56 -11.26
N TYR A 241 3.39 -17.26 -10.58
CA TYR A 241 3.34 -17.55 -9.16
C TYR A 241 4.61 -17.09 -8.43
N GLY A 242 5.34 -16.08 -8.89
CA GLY A 242 6.48 -15.52 -8.16
C GLY A 242 7.63 -16.52 -7.88
N PRO A 243 8.52 -16.19 -6.93
CA PRO A 243 9.71 -17.00 -6.65
C PRO A 243 9.35 -18.42 -6.20
N SER A 244 9.99 -19.43 -6.81
CA SER A 244 9.80 -20.85 -6.50
C SER A 244 10.21 -21.23 -5.06
N CYS A 245 11.12 -20.46 -4.46
CA CYS A 245 11.64 -20.66 -3.10
C CYS A 245 10.71 -20.18 -1.96
N MET A 246 9.58 -19.53 -2.27
CA MET A 246 8.63 -19.06 -1.25
C MET A 246 7.86 -20.23 -0.61
N GLU A 247 7.72 -20.22 0.71
CA GLU A 247 6.96 -21.25 1.43
C GLU A 247 5.47 -21.25 1.04
N GLN A 248 4.95 -22.41 0.66
CA GLN A 248 3.55 -22.55 0.28
C GLN A 248 2.69 -22.95 1.49
N ILE A 249 1.79 -22.07 1.89
CA ILE A 249 0.79 -22.32 2.94
C ILE A 249 -0.54 -22.60 2.26
N GLU A 250 -0.80 -23.88 1.99
CA GLU A 250 -2.06 -24.31 1.39
C GLU A 250 -3.22 -24.23 2.39
N LEU A 251 -4.32 -23.62 1.97
CA LEU A 251 -5.61 -23.58 2.67
C LEU A 251 -6.23 -25.00 2.66
N PRO A 252 -6.53 -25.60 3.83
CA PRO A 252 -7.08 -26.94 3.89
C PRO A 252 -8.41 -27.05 3.13
N PRO A 253 -8.68 -28.15 2.40
CA PRO A 253 -9.99 -28.37 1.79
C PRO A 253 -11.05 -28.51 2.89
N PRO A 254 -12.18 -27.77 2.85
CA PRO A 254 -13.21 -27.76 3.90
C PRO A 254 -13.74 -29.16 4.24
N ARG A 255 -13.88 -30.03 3.22
CA ARG A 255 -14.28 -31.43 3.36
C ARG A 255 -13.36 -32.28 4.25
N ALA A 256 -12.09 -31.92 4.39
CA ALA A 256 -11.13 -32.68 5.20
C ALA A 256 -11.19 -32.35 6.71
N LEU A 257 -11.94 -31.33 7.11
CA LEU A 257 -11.93 -30.81 8.48
C LEU A 257 -12.83 -31.59 9.47
N GLY A 258 -13.48 -32.67 9.03
CA GLY A 258 -14.33 -33.50 9.88
C GLY A 258 -15.64 -32.79 10.26
N GLY A 259 -16.77 -33.28 9.75
CA GLY A 259 -18.07 -32.63 9.90
C GLY A 259 -18.60 -32.65 11.34
N SER A 260 -18.35 -31.60 12.10
CA SER A 260 -19.22 -31.17 13.19
C SER A 260 -19.08 -29.67 13.40
N GLY A 261 -20.12 -28.92 13.04
CA GLY A 261 -20.19 -27.46 13.22
C GLY A 261 -20.55 -26.68 11.96
N ARG A 262 -20.49 -25.35 12.06
CA ARG A 262 -20.91 -24.39 11.02
C ARG A 262 -20.16 -24.53 9.69
N VAL A 263 -18.92 -25.03 9.73
CA VAL A 263 -18.10 -25.27 8.54
C VAL A 263 -18.75 -26.30 7.60
N ALA A 264 -19.43 -27.32 8.16
CA ALA A 264 -20.16 -28.31 7.37
C ALA A 264 -21.29 -27.67 6.55
N GLY A 265 -22.10 -26.79 7.16
CA GLY A 265 -23.18 -26.08 6.48
C GLY A 265 -22.72 -25.03 5.45
N MET A 266 -21.43 -24.68 5.45
CA MET A 266 -20.85 -23.65 4.58
C MET A 266 -19.82 -24.22 3.60
N THR A 267 -19.69 -25.56 3.55
CA THR A 267 -18.65 -26.27 2.78
C THR A 267 -18.69 -25.87 1.30
N ASP A 268 -19.86 -25.89 0.65
CA ASP A 268 -20.01 -25.54 -0.77
C ASP A 268 -19.70 -24.06 -1.07
N VAL A 269 -19.90 -23.17 -0.10
CA VAL A 269 -19.55 -21.75 -0.23
C VAL A 269 -18.04 -21.59 -0.13
N LEU A 270 -17.41 -22.26 0.84
CA LEU A 270 -15.96 -22.23 1.04
C LEU A 270 -15.21 -22.81 -0.16
N GLU A 271 -15.64 -23.93 -0.72
CA GLU A 271 -15.03 -24.54 -1.91
C GLU A 271 -15.08 -23.59 -3.12
N ARG A 272 -16.21 -22.90 -3.34
CA ARG A 272 -16.34 -21.88 -4.40
C ARG A 272 -15.41 -20.70 -4.17
N LEU A 273 -15.26 -20.24 -2.93
CA LEU A 273 -14.32 -19.15 -2.61
C LEU A 273 -12.87 -19.57 -2.82
N LEU A 274 -12.50 -20.78 -2.40
CA LEU A 274 -11.16 -21.34 -2.55
C LEU A 274 -10.74 -21.47 -4.01
N ALA A 275 -11.67 -21.79 -4.92
CA ALA A 275 -11.39 -21.82 -6.37
C ALA A 275 -10.86 -20.46 -6.91
N HIS A 276 -11.17 -19.35 -6.24
CA HIS A 276 -10.67 -18.03 -6.63
C HIS A 276 -9.34 -17.65 -5.96
N LEU A 277 -8.75 -18.51 -5.12
CA LEU A 277 -7.53 -18.28 -4.35
C LEU A 277 -6.28 -19.01 -4.87
N GLU A 278 -6.33 -19.61 -6.06
CA GLU A 278 -5.24 -20.46 -6.61
C GLU A 278 -3.89 -19.73 -6.78
N ARG A 279 -3.90 -18.47 -7.20
CA ARG A 279 -2.66 -17.65 -7.28
C ARG A 279 -2.24 -17.08 -5.92
N GLY A 280 -3.14 -17.14 -4.94
CA GLY A 280 -2.88 -16.79 -3.56
C GLY A 280 -2.56 -15.32 -3.27
N VAL A 281 -2.08 -15.10 -2.06
CA VAL A 281 -1.48 -13.85 -1.59
C VAL A 281 -0.06 -14.13 -1.11
N LEU A 282 0.85 -13.22 -1.43
CA LEU A 282 2.27 -13.31 -1.04
C LEU A 282 2.48 -12.37 0.14
N LEU A 283 3.24 -12.82 1.14
CA LEU A 283 3.62 -12.08 2.33
C LEU A 283 5.12 -12.27 2.55
N TRP A 284 5.84 -11.21 2.87
CA TRP A 284 7.26 -11.30 3.21
C TRP A 284 7.65 -10.19 4.19
N VAL A 285 8.71 -10.44 4.94
CA VAL A 285 9.30 -9.46 5.84
C VAL A 285 10.57 -8.92 5.19
N ALA A 286 10.70 -7.60 5.19
CA ALA A 286 11.89 -6.89 4.76
C ALA A 286 12.30 -5.89 5.87
N PRO A 287 13.51 -5.31 5.82
CA PRO A 287 14.00 -4.43 6.88
C PRO A 287 13.05 -3.26 7.17
N GLU A 288 12.40 -2.74 6.13
CA GLU A 288 11.46 -1.62 6.26
C GLU A 288 10.12 -2.03 6.87
N GLY A 289 9.75 -3.31 6.84
CA GLY A 289 8.46 -3.78 7.35
C GLY A 289 7.93 -5.07 6.75
N VAL A 290 6.64 -5.33 7.00
CA VAL A 290 5.92 -6.47 6.41
C VAL A 290 5.19 -6.03 5.16
N PHE A 291 5.36 -6.77 4.08
CA PHE A 291 4.77 -6.47 2.79
C PHE A 291 3.87 -7.59 2.32
N MET A 292 2.92 -7.23 1.45
CA MET A 292 2.06 -8.20 0.80
C MET A 292 1.78 -7.85 -0.65
N LYS A 293 1.46 -8.87 -1.45
CA LYS A 293 0.96 -8.72 -2.81
C LYS A 293 -0.15 -9.72 -3.09
N ARG A 294 -1.32 -9.23 -3.49
CA ARG A 294 -2.48 -10.07 -3.87
C ARG A 294 -2.35 -10.51 -5.33
N GLN A 295 -2.43 -11.82 -5.59
CA GLN A 295 -2.40 -12.37 -6.96
C GLN A 295 -3.64 -13.20 -7.33
N CYS A 296 -4.37 -13.69 -6.32
CA CYS A 296 -5.64 -14.39 -6.47
C CYS A 296 -6.73 -13.56 -7.19
N GLN A 297 -7.71 -14.26 -7.75
CA GLN A 297 -8.89 -13.62 -8.36
C GLN A 297 -9.86 -13.12 -7.29
N GLY A 298 -10.00 -13.89 -6.20
CA GLY A 298 -10.83 -13.55 -5.05
C GLY A 298 -10.43 -12.20 -4.45
N ARG A 299 -11.43 -11.43 -3.99
CA ARG A 299 -11.18 -10.17 -3.30
C ARG A 299 -10.54 -10.46 -1.95
N VAL A 300 -9.58 -9.64 -1.55
CA VAL A 300 -8.95 -9.73 -0.24
C VAL A 300 -9.04 -8.37 0.42
N TYR A 301 -9.50 -8.38 1.66
CA TYR A 301 -9.59 -7.21 2.51
C TYR A 301 -8.67 -7.39 3.72
N TRP A 302 -8.30 -6.31 4.39
CA TRP A 302 -7.35 -6.41 5.50
C TRP A 302 -7.58 -5.40 6.61
N ASN A 303 -6.98 -5.69 7.76
CA ASN A 303 -6.83 -4.74 8.85
C ASN A 303 -5.44 -4.93 9.47
N GLY A 304 -4.89 -3.87 10.04
CA GLY A 304 -3.55 -3.89 10.63
C GLY A 304 -2.98 -2.49 10.85
N PRO A 305 -1.70 -2.38 11.23
CA PRO A 305 -1.08 -1.13 11.69
C PRO A 305 -1.11 0.00 10.66
N LEU A 306 -0.97 -0.33 9.37
CA LEU A 306 -0.99 0.63 8.26
C LEU A 306 -2.33 0.67 7.51
N ALA A 307 -3.39 0.05 8.04
CA ALA A 307 -4.69 0.05 7.39
C ALA A 307 -5.28 1.47 7.38
N PRO A 308 -5.76 1.97 6.23
CA PRO A 308 -6.23 3.35 6.11
C PRO A 308 -7.54 3.60 6.85
N HIS A 309 -8.37 2.57 7.02
CA HIS A 309 -9.66 2.68 7.68
C HIS A 309 -9.82 1.64 8.79
N ARG A 310 -10.47 2.06 9.89
CA ARG A 310 -10.79 1.19 11.03
C ARG A 310 -12.20 0.59 10.94
N ASP A 311 -13.16 1.38 10.47
CA ASP A 311 -14.58 1.02 10.41
C ASP A 311 -15.11 0.87 8.98
N TRP A 312 -14.22 0.94 7.99
CA TRP A 312 -14.54 0.80 6.57
C TRP A 312 -13.69 -0.29 5.92
N PRO A 313 -14.21 -1.04 4.93
CA PRO A 313 -13.46 -2.11 4.29
C PRO A 313 -12.18 -1.64 3.61
N ASN A 314 -11.04 -2.25 3.94
CA ASN A 314 -9.76 -1.98 3.29
C ASN A 314 -9.50 -3.03 2.21
N LYS A 315 -9.89 -2.75 0.96
CA LYS A 315 -9.68 -3.68 -0.16
C LYS A 315 -8.23 -3.64 -0.67
N LEU A 316 -7.65 -4.81 -0.90
CA LEU A 316 -6.34 -4.96 -1.53
C LEU A 316 -6.47 -5.10 -3.05
N GLU A 317 -5.79 -4.23 -3.77
CA GLU A 317 -5.74 -4.28 -5.24
C GLU A 317 -4.82 -5.38 -5.73
N ARG A 318 -5.23 -6.03 -6.82
CA ARG A 318 -4.50 -7.16 -7.41
C ARG A 318 -3.20 -6.66 -8.05
N GLU A 319 -2.13 -7.44 -7.92
CA GLU A 319 -0.78 -7.16 -8.41
C GLU A 319 -0.14 -5.87 -7.86
N LYS A 320 -0.74 -5.22 -6.86
CA LYS A 320 -0.15 -4.09 -6.16
C LYS A 320 0.49 -4.56 -4.86
N THR A 321 1.70 -4.08 -4.61
CA THR A 321 2.40 -4.31 -3.34
C THR A 321 1.92 -3.31 -2.30
N TYR A 322 1.61 -3.81 -1.10
CA TYR A 322 1.22 -3.01 0.05
C TYR A 322 2.20 -3.24 1.19
N LYS A 323 2.54 -2.17 1.90
CA LYS A 323 3.23 -2.24 3.19
C LYS A 323 2.17 -2.33 4.28
N LEU A 324 2.20 -3.41 5.07
CA LEU A 324 1.19 -3.71 6.09
C LEU A 324 1.64 -3.29 7.49
N LEU A 325 2.95 -3.33 7.73
CA LEU A 325 3.60 -2.87 8.96
C LEU A 325 4.86 -2.09 8.58
N ASP A 326 5.14 -1.01 9.31
CA ASP A 326 6.39 -0.26 9.23
C ASP A 326 7.25 -0.55 10.47
N THR A 327 8.47 -1.06 10.25
CA THR A 327 9.37 -1.48 11.34
C THR A 327 9.72 -0.30 12.23
N GLN A 328 10.00 0.86 11.65
CA GLN A 328 10.40 2.04 12.42
C GLN A 328 9.24 2.57 13.25
N GLN A 329 8.03 2.62 12.68
CA GLN A 329 6.82 3.01 13.40
C GLN A 329 6.52 2.05 14.56
N PHE A 330 6.65 0.74 14.33
CA PHE A 330 6.48 -0.27 15.38
C PHE A 330 7.48 -0.06 16.53
N LEU A 331 8.77 0.12 16.23
CA LEU A 331 9.80 0.35 17.23
C LEU A 331 9.58 1.65 18.02
N GLN A 332 9.08 2.70 17.37
CA GLN A 332 8.71 3.96 18.04
C GLN A 332 7.53 3.76 19.00
N GLN A 333 6.49 3.02 18.59
CA GLN A 333 5.38 2.68 19.46
C GLN A 333 5.83 1.84 20.66
N LEU A 334 6.72 0.86 20.43
CA LEU A 334 7.30 0.03 21.48
C LEU A 334 8.12 0.85 22.49
N ARG A 335 8.91 1.83 22.01
CA ARG A 335 9.64 2.79 22.86
C ARG A 335 8.67 3.64 23.68
N GLY A 336 7.60 4.15 23.06
CA GLY A 336 6.57 4.92 23.75
C GLY A 336 5.87 4.09 24.83
N TYR A 337 5.56 2.83 24.55
CA TYR A 337 4.97 1.90 25.52
C TYR A 337 5.88 1.69 26.74
N LEU A 338 7.18 1.44 26.49
CA LEU A 338 8.17 1.19 27.55
C LEU A 338 8.49 2.42 28.41
N SER A 339 8.58 3.60 27.80
CA SER A 339 9.07 4.81 28.48
C SER A 339 7.97 5.74 28.99
N GLN A 340 6.83 5.78 28.32
CA GLN A 340 5.76 6.77 28.54
C GLN A 340 4.42 6.11 28.88
N GLY A 341 4.34 4.78 28.97
CA GLY A 341 3.08 4.07 29.20
C GLY A 341 2.05 4.26 28.09
N GLN A 342 2.50 4.54 26.86
CA GLN A 342 1.63 4.66 25.68
C GLN A 342 0.89 3.33 25.40
N PRO A 343 -0.17 3.33 24.57
CA PRO A 343 -0.84 2.12 24.15
C PRO A 343 0.12 1.09 23.54
N THR A 344 -0.24 -0.19 23.65
CA THR A 344 0.57 -1.30 23.14
C THR A 344 0.78 -1.17 21.62
N PRO A 345 2.00 -1.42 21.10
CA PRO A 345 2.26 -1.38 19.68
C PRO A 345 1.41 -2.40 18.93
N GLN A 346 0.92 -2.02 17.75
CA GLN A 346 0.12 -2.89 16.90
C GLN A 346 1.03 -3.62 15.91
N TYR A 347 0.90 -4.94 15.81
CA TYR A 347 1.65 -5.74 14.85
C TYR A 347 0.84 -6.88 14.21
N GLN A 348 -0.36 -7.15 14.72
CA GLN A 348 -1.27 -8.14 14.15
C GLN A 348 -1.84 -7.65 12.82
N ILE A 349 -1.81 -8.52 11.82
CA ILE A 349 -2.31 -8.29 10.48
C ILE A 349 -3.38 -9.32 10.20
N HIS A 350 -4.58 -8.88 9.83
CA HIS A 350 -5.69 -9.77 9.50
C HIS A 350 -6.05 -9.63 8.03
N LEU A 351 -6.16 -10.75 7.33
CA LEU A 351 -6.62 -10.82 5.94
C LEU A 351 -7.97 -11.55 5.90
N CYS A 352 -8.93 -10.99 5.18
CA CYS A 352 -10.25 -11.57 4.95
C CYS A 352 -10.42 -11.86 3.45
N PHE A 353 -10.82 -13.08 3.10
CA PHE A 353 -10.91 -13.52 1.71
C PHE A 353 -12.38 -13.65 1.28
N GLY A 354 -12.75 -12.95 0.21
CA GLY A 354 -14.08 -13.01 -0.39
C GLY A 354 -15.12 -12.05 0.22
N GLU A 355 -14.85 -11.51 1.42
CA GLU A 355 -15.81 -10.68 2.16
C GLU A 355 -15.20 -9.35 2.59
N GLU A 356 -16.03 -8.31 2.68
CA GLU A 356 -15.61 -6.98 3.12
C GLU A 356 -15.12 -7.00 4.58
N TYR A 357 -13.99 -6.32 4.85
CA TYR A 357 -13.38 -6.26 6.17
C TYR A 357 -12.46 -5.04 6.34
N PRO A 358 -12.41 -4.37 7.51
CA PRO A 358 -13.31 -4.50 8.66
C PRO A 358 -14.77 -4.25 8.31
N THR A 359 -15.70 -4.89 9.04
CA THR A 359 -17.13 -4.61 8.86
C THR A 359 -17.52 -3.34 9.61
N SER A 360 -18.44 -2.55 9.07
CA SER A 360 -18.99 -1.38 9.75
C SER A 360 -19.67 -1.76 11.06
N ALA A 361 -19.61 -0.85 12.04
CA ALA A 361 -20.22 -1.02 13.36
C ALA A 361 -21.69 -1.44 13.23
N GLY A 362 -22.06 -2.57 13.85
CA GLY A 362 -23.41 -3.14 13.84
C GLY A 362 -23.60 -4.42 13.01
N HIS A 363 -22.63 -4.79 12.17
CA HIS A 363 -22.69 -5.99 11.32
C HIS A 363 -21.52 -6.94 11.60
N ASN A 364 -21.48 -7.55 12.78
CA ASN A 364 -20.47 -8.58 13.09
C ASN A 364 -20.90 -9.94 12.55
N PHE A 365 -20.86 -10.10 11.23
CA PHE A 365 -20.95 -11.43 10.63
C PHE A 365 -19.59 -12.11 10.70
N GLN A 366 -19.62 -13.35 11.18
CA GLN A 366 -18.50 -14.28 11.20
C GLN A 366 -17.94 -14.46 9.79
N LYS A 367 -16.63 -14.29 9.63
CA LYS A 367 -15.97 -14.35 8.32
C LYS A 367 -15.69 -15.78 7.92
N LEU A 368 -15.89 -16.08 6.64
CA LEU A 368 -15.74 -17.39 6.04
C LEU A 368 -14.29 -17.83 6.01
N ILE A 369 -13.37 -16.98 5.54
CA ILE A 369 -11.95 -17.31 5.43
C ILE A 369 -11.12 -16.13 5.96
N MET A 370 -10.37 -16.38 7.02
CA MET A 370 -9.46 -15.40 7.63
C MET A 370 -8.03 -15.94 7.70
N ALA A 371 -7.05 -15.07 7.53
CA ALA A 371 -5.67 -15.32 7.90
C ALA A 371 -5.22 -14.28 8.92
N HIS A 372 -4.76 -14.73 10.09
CA HIS A 372 -4.10 -13.91 11.09
C HIS A 372 -2.60 -14.07 10.94
N VAL A 373 -1.90 -12.97 10.72
CA VAL A 373 -0.48 -12.92 10.41
C VAL A 373 0.20 -12.05 11.45
N GLU A 374 1.26 -12.57 12.06
CA GLU A 374 2.09 -11.85 13.01
C GLU A 374 3.57 -11.98 12.61
N PRO A 375 4.31 -10.87 12.42
CA PRO A 375 5.75 -10.95 12.30
C PRO A 375 6.36 -11.41 13.63
N VAL A 376 7.12 -12.50 13.58
CA VAL A 376 7.64 -13.17 14.78
C VAL A 376 8.53 -12.22 15.58
N PHE A 377 9.39 -11.44 14.91
CA PHE A 377 10.25 -10.45 15.56
C PHE A 377 9.45 -9.43 16.40
N ALA A 378 8.31 -8.95 15.88
CA ALA A 378 7.51 -7.93 16.55
C ALA A 378 6.83 -8.52 17.78
N ARG A 379 6.28 -9.73 17.64
CA ARG A 379 5.68 -10.49 18.74
C ARG A 379 6.70 -10.77 19.85
N GLU A 380 7.91 -11.22 19.48
CA GLU A 380 8.98 -11.52 20.43
C GLU A 380 9.45 -10.25 21.16
N LEU A 381 9.71 -9.15 20.44
CA LEU A 381 10.09 -7.87 21.03
C LEU A 381 9.02 -7.36 22.00
N PHE A 382 7.74 -7.39 21.60
CA PHE A 382 6.66 -6.91 22.45
C PHE A 382 6.47 -7.79 23.70
N HIS A 383 6.50 -9.12 23.57
CA HIS A 383 6.42 -10.00 24.74
C HIS A 383 7.57 -9.77 25.73
N HIS A 384 8.78 -9.53 25.24
CA HIS A 384 9.91 -9.19 26.14
C HIS A 384 9.72 -7.82 26.79
N ALA A 385 9.24 -6.82 26.04
CA ALA A 385 8.90 -5.51 26.60
C ALA A 385 7.83 -5.59 27.70
N GLN A 386 6.81 -6.44 27.53
CA GLN A 386 5.79 -6.68 28.56
C GLN A 386 6.39 -7.27 29.85
N ARG A 387 7.38 -8.17 29.73
CA ARG A 387 8.05 -8.78 30.89
C ARG A 387 8.97 -7.82 31.63
N MET A 388 9.60 -6.87 30.92
CA MET A 388 10.38 -5.80 31.55
C MET A 388 9.48 -4.78 32.26
N GLY A 389 8.25 -4.56 31.77
CA GLY A 389 7.29 -3.61 32.32
C GLY A 389 7.67 -2.13 32.07
N PRO A 390 6.71 -1.20 32.12
CA PRO A 390 6.98 0.24 31.96
C PRO A 390 7.77 0.86 33.14
N THR A 391 7.88 0.14 34.26
CA THR A 391 8.26 0.72 35.57
C THR A 391 9.64 0.30 36.09
N LEU A 392 10.33 -0.67 35.47
CA LEU A 392 11.65 -1.15 35.93
C LEU A 392 12.84 -0.34 35.37
N LEU A 393 12.61 0.88 34.89
CA LEU A 393 13.64 1.71 34.26
C LEU A 393 14.48 2.55 35.22
N ARG A 394 14.24 2.49 36.54
CA ARG A 394 14.97 3.39 37.46
C ARG A 394 16.14 2.75 38.21
N ASP A 395 16.06 1.51 38.68
CA ASP A 395 17.17 0.92 39.44
C ASP A 395 17.07 -0.63 39.42
N SER A 396 18.07 -1.31 38.86
CA SER A 396 18.81 -2.44 39.49
C SER A 396 19.53 -3.34 38.47
N PRO A 397 20.67 -3.97 38.86
CA PRO A 397 21.43 -4.88 38.02
C PRO A 397 21.01 -6.36 38.18
N GLN A 398 20.95 -7.09 37.05
CA GLN A 398 20.86 -8.56 36.92
C GLN A 398 19.48 -9.20 37.25
N SER A 399 19.00 -10.26 36.61
CA SER A 399 19.64 -11.46 36.04
C SER A 399 18.99 -11.90 34.71
N CYS A 400 19.79 -12.42 33.78
CA CYS A 400 19.28 -12.99 32.52
C CYS A 400 18.88 -14.44 32.75
N THR A 401 17.66 -14.80 32.37
CA THR A 401 17.23 -16.20 32.23
C THR A 401 17.95 -16.84 31.03
N PRO A 402 18.44 -18.09 31.15
CA PRO A 402 19.12 -18.78 30.06
C PRO A 402 18.07 -19.19 29.01
N GLY A 403 18.11 -18.57 27.84
CA GLY A 403 17.20 -18.84 26.71
C GLY A 403 16.78 -17.60 25.92
N THR A 404 17.09 -16.40 26.40
CA THR A 404 16.75 -15.16 25.68
C THR A 404 17.80 -14.86 24.61
N SER A 405 17.38 -14.64 23.35
CA SER A 405 18.29 -14.18 22.29
C SER A 405 18.95 -12.86 22.71
N SER A 406 20.29 -12.86 22.83
CA SER A 406 21.11 -11.70 23.20
C SER A 406 20.78 -10.46 22.35
N HIS A 407 20.31 -10.68 21.12
CA HIS A 407 19.90 -9.63 20.19
C HIS A 407 18.63 -8.88 20.64
N ILE A 408 17.58 -9.57 21.08
CA ILE A 408 16.31 -8.95 21.52
C ILE A 408 16.57 -8.00 22.70
N ILE A 409 17.36 -8.45 23.67
CA ILE A 409 17.73 -7.64 24.84
C ILE A 409 18.53 -6.40 24.42
N ARG A 410 19.44 -6.54 23.43
CA ARG A 410 20.21 -5.40 22.91
C ARG A 410 19.31 -4.35 22.26
N VAL A 411 18.37 -4.75 21.41
CA VAL A 411 17.41 -3.82 20.75
C VAL A 411 16.56 -3.11 21.80
N LEU A 412 16.02 -3.83 22.78
CA LEU A 412 15.21 -3.25 23.84
C LEU A 412 16.01 -2.26 24.71
N LYS A 413 17.25 -2.59 25.07
CA LYS A 413 18.14 -1.68 25.80
C LYS A 413 18.42 -0.40 25.02
N GLN A 414 18.63 -0.49 23.69
CA GLN A 414 18.82 0.68 22.83
C GLN A 414 17.57 1.56 22.77
N LEU A 415 16.37 0.97 22.75
CA LEU A 415 15.11 1.73 22.75
C LEU A 415 14.88 2.49 24.07
N CYS A 416 15.41 1.98 25.18
CA CYS A 416 15.30 2.59 26.50
C CYS A 416 16.38 3.63 26.80
N GLN A 417 17.43 3.76 25.98
CA GLN A 417 18.43 4.81 26.16
C GLN A 417 17.81 6.18 25.84
N PRO A 418 18.05 7.21 26.67
CA PRO A 418 17.40 8.51 26.60
C PRO A 418 17.64 9.21 25.27
#